data_AF-A0A1F6D156-F1
#
_entry.id   AF-A0A1F6D156-F1
#
_cell.length_a   1.000
_cell.length_b   1.000
_cell.length_c   1.000
_cell.angle_alpha   90.00
_cell.angle_beta   90.00
_cell.angle_gamma   90.00
#
_symmetry.space_group_name_H-M   'P 1'
#
loop_
_entity.id
_entity.type
_entity.pdbx_description
1 polymer ?
#
loop_
_entity_poly.entity_id
_entity_poly.type
_entity_poly.pdbx_seq_one_letter_code
_entity_poly.pdbx_strand_id
1 'polypeptide(L)'
;MLGFILNTPYTIVGLIMSLISIPTKLEFRKNPYAFVVSVKKFWWAFGYMRNARAMTIGHVVMLGPNLEDKDLEHELVHVEQNQRTPLIQPVLYYIELMRKGYRNNKYEEEAYRRAGNIYKGK
;
A
#
# COMPACT_ATOMS: atom_id res chain seq x y z
N MET A 1 -9.37 -13.74 8.33
CA MET A 1 -9.59 -13.03 9.62
C MET A 1 -8.33 -12.97 10.47
N LEU A 2 -7.59 -14.07 10.68
CA LEU A 2 -6.34 -14.04 11.46
C LEU A 2 -5.30 -13.05 10.91
N GLY A 3 -5.06 -13.04 9.58
CA GLY A 3 -4.17 -12.07 8.95
C GLY A 3 -4.61 -10.60 9.11
N PHE A 4 -5.92 -10.35 9.24
CA PHE A 4 -6.44 -9.02 9.56
C PHE A 4 -6.02 -8.59 10.97
N ILE A 5 -6.30 -9.44 11.96
CA ILE A 5 -6.01 -9.21 13.37
C ILE A 5 -4.51 -9.07 13.61
N LEU A 6 -3.69 -9.95 13.04
CA LEU A 6 -2.23 -9.92 13.25
C LEU A 6 -1.57 -8.68 12.63
N ASN A 7 -2.16 -8.08 11.60
CA ASN A 7 -1.69 -6.81 11.04
C ASN A 7 -2.28 -5.57 11.73
N THR A 8 -2.98 -5.72 12.86
CA THR A 8 -3.50 -4.57 13.62
C THR A 8 -2.42 -3.51 13.89
N PRO A 9 -1.19 -3.85 14.30
CA PRO A 9 -0.15 -2.84 14.52
C PRO A 9 0.11 -1.97 13.28
N TYR A 10 0.28 -2.59 12.11
CA TYR A 10 0.49 -1.86 10.86
C TYR A 10 -0.76 -1.12 10.39
N THR A 11 -1.94 -1.68 10.65
CA THR A 11 -3.21 -1.02 10.32
C THR A 11 -3.38 0.26 11.14
N ILE A 12 -3.01 0.25 12.43
CA ILE A 12 -2.97 1.46 13.27
C ILE A 12 -1.99 2.48 12.69
N VAL A 13 -0.78 2.06 12.31
CA VAL A 13 0.19 2.95 11.64
C VAL A 13 -0.42 3.54 10.36
N GLY A 14 -1.03 2.73 9.52
CA GLY A 14 -1.68 3.18 8.30
C GLY A 14 -2.78 4.21 8.55
N LEU A 15 -3.60 4.01 9.58
CA LEU A 15 -4.63 4.97 9.97
C LEU A 15 -4.00 6.29 10.43
N ILE A 16 -2.96 6.26 11.27
CA ILE A 16 -2.23 7.45 11.71
C ILE A 16 -1.63 8.19 10.50
N MET A 17 -0.97 7.48 9.58
CA MET A 17 -0.40 8.08 8.38
C MET A 17 -1.48 8.68 7.45
N SER A 18 -2.66 8.07 7.39
CA SER A 18 -3.80 8.61 6.63
C SER A 18 -4.30 9.93 7.22
N LEU A 19 -4.34 10.06 8.56
CA LEU A 19 -4.71 11.28 9.26
C LEU A 19 -3.68 12.40 9.00
N ILE A 20 -2.39 12.07 9.09
CA ILE A 20 -1.28 12.99 8.79
C ILE A 20 -1.31 13.46 7.32
N SER A 21 -1.85 12.65 6.42
CA SER A 21 -1.97 12.95 4.98
C SER A 21 -3.21 13.80 4.62
N ILE A 22 -4.00 14.21 5.62
CA ILE A 22 -5.23 15.00 5.50
C ILE A 22 -6.30 14.22 4.70
N PRO A 23 -7.09 13.36 5.36
CA PRO A 23 -8.08 12.52 4.71
C PRO A 23 -9.24 13.36 4.16
N THR A 24 -9.77 12.97 3.01
CA THR A 24 -10.90 13.61 2.34
C THR A 24 -12.10 12.69 2.19
N LYS A 25 -11.86 11.38 2.05
CA LYS A 25 -12.91 10.37 1.91
C LYS A 25 -12.43 9.05 2.52
N LEU A 26 -13.34 8.32 3.16
CA LEU A 26 -13.11 6.99 3.70
C LEU A 26 -14.12 6.00 3.08
N GLU A 27 -13.63 4.86 2.63
CA GLU A 27 -14.41 3.74 2.14
C GLU A 27 -13.88 2.44 2.73
N PHE A 28 -14.75 1.44 2.94
CA PHE A 28 -14.35 0.12 3.38
C PHE A 28 -14.64 -0.93 2.31
N ARG A 29 -13.62 -1.68 1.91
CA ARG A 29 -13.71 -2.79 0.95
C ARG A 29 -13.67 -4.12 1.69
N LYS A 30 -14.77 -4.88 1.65
CA LYS A 30 -14.88 -6.17 2.38
C LYS A 30 -13.91 -7.25 1.90
N ASN A 31 -13.51 -7.22 0.63
CA ASN A 31 -12.52 -8.13 0.08
C ASN A 31 -11.38 -7.27 -0.50
N PRO A 32 -10.18 -7.22 0.10
CA PRO A 32 -9.63 -8.08 1.17
C PRO A 32 -9.70 -7.45 2.59
N TYR A 33 -10.77 -6.79 2.99
CA TYR A 33 -10.87 -6.02 4.26
C TYR A 33 -9.92 -4.82 4.32
N ALA A 34 -10.05 -3.88 3.37
CA ALA A 34 -9.23 -2.68 3.31
C ALA A 34 -10.01 -1.41 3.67
N PHE A 35 -9.39 -0.53 4.46
CA PHE A 35 -9.78 0.87 4.60
C PHE A 35 -9.13 1.66 3.47
N VAL A 36 -9.94 2.18 2.56
CA VAL A 36 -9.48 3.00 1.45
C VAL A 36 -9.72 4.46 1.82
N VAL A 37 -8.63 5.21 1.97
CA VAL A 37 -8.64 6.60 2.43
C VAL A 37 -8.09 7.48 1.32
N SER A 38 -8.93 8.33 0.74
CA SER A 38 -8.45 9.40 -0.13
C SER A 38 -7.82 10.49 0.73
N VAL A 39 -6.63 10.97 0.35
CA VAL A 39 -5.83 11.94 1.11
C VAL A 39 -5.38 13.10 0.22
N LYS A 40 -5.17 14.29 0.78
CA LYS A 40 -4.80 15.47 -0.02
C LYS A 40 -3.36 15.41 -0.55
N LYS A 41 -2.40 14.95 0.25
CA LYS A 41 -0.98 14.95 -0.12
C LYS A 41 -0.13 14.02 0.75
N PHE A 42 0.89 13.41 0.14
CA PHE A 42 1.93 12.65 0.83
C PHE A 42 3.15 13.52 1.15
N TRP A 43 2.98 14.56 1.96
CA TRP A 43 4.04 15.54 2.25
C TRP A 43 5.26 14.97 2.98
N TRP A 44 5.07 13.83 3.64
CA TRP A 44 6.10 13.07 4.35
C TRP A 44 6.80 12.02 3.47
N ALA A 45 6.38 11.84 2.21
CA ALA A 45 6.96 10.83 1.34
C ALA A 45 8.30 11.29 0.77
N PHE A 46 9.35 10.49 0.97
CA PHE A 46 10.70 10.75 0.51
C PHE A 46 11.34 9.50 -0.11
N GLY A 47 12.50 9.65 -0.74
CA GLY A 47 13.22 8.54 -1.40
C GLY A 47 12.38 7.89 -2.49
N TYR A 48 12.32 6.55 -2.50
CA TYR A 48 11.55 5.79 -3.49
C TYR A 48 10.03 6.05 -3.44
N MET A 49 9.53 6.64 -2.34
CA MET A 49 8.11 6.96 -2.16
C MET A 49 7.72 8.38 -2.62
N ARG A 50 8.69 9.23 -2.99
CA ARG A 50 8.47 10.67 -3.25
C ARG A 50 7.35 10.97 -4.26
N ASN A 51 7.15 10.07 -5.23
CA ASN A 51 6.17 10.22 -6.31
C ASN A 51 5.02 9.20 -6.20
N ALA A 52 4.81 8.61 -5.02
CA ALA A 52 3.73 7.64 -4.82
C ALA A 52 2.36 8.29 -5.08
N ARG A 53 1.56 7.62 -5.90
CA ARG A 53 0.17 8.00 -6.19
C ARG A 53 -0.80 7.37 -5.20
N ALA A 54 -0.45 6.19 -4.72
CA ALA A 54 -1.13 5.47 -3.67
C ALA A 54 -0.10 4.74 -2.80
N MET A 55 -0.49 4.34 -1.60
CA MET A 55 0.35 3.56 -0.69
C MET A 55 -0.50 2.66 0.20
N THR A 56 0.05 1.49 0.53
CA THR A 56 -0.57 0.55 1.47
C THR A 56 0.26 0.36 2.73
N ILE A 57 -0.39 0.46 3.89
CA ILE A 57 0.20 0.12 5.19
C ILE A 57 -0.81 -0.76 5.95
N GLY A 58 -0.46 -2.04 6.13
CA GLY A 58 -1.37 -3.02 6.73
C GLY A 58 -2.65 -3.17 5.89
N HIS A 59 -3.80 -2.84 6.49
CA HIS A 59 -5.11 -2.83 5.82
C HIS A 59 -5.58 -1.45 5.39
N VAL A 60 -4.69 -0.45 5.41
CA VAL A 60 -5.04 0.92 5.00
C VAL A 60 -4.39 1.20 3.66
N VAL A 61 -5.22 1.52 2.67
CA VAL A 61 -4.83 2.03 1.36
C VAL A 61 -5.04 3.53 1.37
N MET A 62 -4.00 4.31 1.18
CA MET A 62 -4.07 5.76 1.01
C MET A 62 -4.00 6.10 -0.48
N LEU A 63 -4.99 6.83 -0.97
CA LEU A 63 -5.08 7.27 -2.35
C LEU A 63 -4.80 8.76 -2.45
N GLY A 64 -3.75 9.14 -3.18
CA GLY A 64 -3.38 10.54 -3.40
C GLY A 64 -4.23 11.23 -4.48
N PRO A 65 -3.94 12.50 -4.80
CA PRO A 65 -4.72 13.27 -5.78
C PRO A 65 -4.45 12.90 -7.25
N ASN A 66 -3.31 12.26 -7.53
CA ASN A 66 -2.84 11.97 -8.88
C ASN A 66 -2.96 10.48 -9.23
N LEU A 67 -4.06 9.82 -8.86
CA LEU A 67 -4.27 8.40 -9.16
C LEU A 67 -4.33 8.16 -10.67
N GLU A 68 -3.78 7.01 -11.09
CA GLU A 68 -4.02 6.43 -12.41
C GLU A 68 -4.92 5.20 -12.30
N ASP A 69 -5.45 4.79 -13.45
CA ASP A 69 -6.18 3.52 -13.56
C ASP A 69 -5.34 2.38 -12.98
N LYS A 70 -6.00 1.50 -12.22
CA LYS A 70 -5.42 0.32 -11.55
C LYS A 70 -4.52 0.58 -10.34
N ASP A 71 -4.35 1.83 -9.91
CA ASP A 71 -3.61 2.11 -8.67
C ASP A 71 -4.29 1.50 -7.45
N LEU A 72 -5.62 1.57 -7.35
CA LEU A 72 -6.33 0.95 -6.23
C LEU A 72 -6.18 -0.57 -6.26
N GLU A 73 -6.38 -1.21 -7.41
CA GLU A 73 -6.22 -2.66 -7.56
C GLU A 73 -4.80 -3.12 -7.22
N HIS A 74 -3.78 -2.34 -7.57
CA HIS A 74 -2.38 -2.56 -7.18
C HIS A 74 -2.22 -2.55 -5.66
N GLU A 75 -2.71 -1.50 -5.00
CA GLU A 75 -2.63 -1.37 -3.55
C GLU A 75 -3.40 -2.48 -2.80
N LEU A 76 -4.54 -2.92 -3.32
CA LEU A 76 -5.29 -4.03 -2.72
C LEU A 76 -4.49 -5.34 -2.74
N VAL A 77 -3.60 -5.56 -3.71
CA VAL A 77 -2.69 -6.72 -3.70
C VAL A 77 -1.71 -6.62 -2.53
N HIS A 78 -1.23 -5.43 -2.18
CA HIS A 78 -0.39 -5.25 -1.00
C HIS A 78 -1.14 -5.53 0.32
N VAL A 79 -2.44 -5.22 0.38
CA VAL A 79 -3.28 -5.64 1.53
C VAL A 79 -3.34 -7.17 1.62
N GLU A 80 -3.54 -7.86 0.50
CA GLU A 80 -3.53 -9.32 0.47
C GLU A 80 -2.16 -9.92 0.80
N GLN A 81 -1.07 -9.28 0.38
CA GLN A 81 0.29 -9.65 0.79
C GLN A 81 0.45 -9.56 2.30
N ASN A 82 0.01 -8.45 2.91
CA ASN A 82 0.01 -8.31 4.37
C ASN A 82 -0.80 -9.43 5.03
N GLN A 83 -1.95 -9.82 4.47
CA GLN A 83 -2.76 -10.91 5.02
C GLN A 83 -2.13 -12.30 4.90
N ARG A 84 -1.37 -12.57 3.84
CA ARG A 84 -0.67 -13.85 3.63
C ARG A 84 0.51 -14.03 4.58
N THR A 85 1.21 -12.95 4.89
CA THR A 85 2.43 -12.96 5.73
C THR A 85 2.35 -11.87 6.81
N PRO A 86 1.34 -11.93 7.70
CA PRO A 86 1.11 -10.89 8.68
C PRO A 86 2.30 -10.73 9.63
N LEU A 87 2.46 -9.54 10.22
CA LEU A 87 3.59 -9.14 11.06
C LEU A 87 4.94 -8.99 10.34
N ILE A 88 5.28 -9.89 9.42
CA ILE A 88 6.61 -9.92 8.79
C ILE A 88 6.62 -9.33 7.38
N GLN A 89 5.47 -9.13 6.73
CA GLN A 89 5.42 -8.70 5.35
C GLN A 89 6.17 -7.38 5.08
N PRO A 90 6.04 -6.30 5.87
CA PRO A 90 6.80 -5.08 5.65
C PRO A 90 8.32 -5.29 5.72
N VAL A 91 8.78 -6.19 6.61
CA VAL A 91 10.20 -6.56 6.73
C VAL A 91 10.67 -7.32 5.49
N LEU A 92 9.90 -8.31 5.05
CA LEU A 92 10.23 -9.08 3.84
C LEU A 92 10.25 -8.20 2.59
N TYR A 93 9.30 -7.25 2.49
CA TYR A 93 9.26 -6.26 1.42
C TYR A 93 10.52 -5.40 1.41
N TYR A 94 10.91 -4.89 2.58
CA TYR A 94 12.09 -4.04 2.70
C TYR A 94 13.40 -4.79 2.40
N ILE A 95 13.52 -6.06 2.83
CA ILE A 95 14.66 -6.91 2.47
C ILE A 95 14.76 -7.06 0.96
N GLU A 96 13.65 -7.33 0.27
CA GLU A 96 13.65 -7.46 -1.19
C GLU A 96 14.00 -6.13 -1.87
N LEU A 97 13.44 -5.03 -1.38
CA LEU A 97 13.71 -3.68 -1.87
C LEU A 97 15.21 -3.34 -1.78
N MET A 98 15.85 -3.64 -0.65
CA MET A 98 17.29 -3.39 -0.45
C MET A 98 18.16 -4.27 -1.36
N ARG A 99 17.73 -5.51 -1.65
CA ARG A 99 18.52 -6.46 -2.46
C ARG A 99 18.37 -6.24 -3.96
N LYS A 100 17.19 -5.82 -4.43
CA LYS A 100 16.83 -5.81 -5.86
C LYS A 100 16.37 -4.46 -6.39
N GLY A 101 16.14 -3.49 -5.51
CA GLY A 101 15.49 -2.22 -5.83
C GLY A 101 13.98 -2.37 -6.04
N TYR A 102 13.29 -1.24 -6.19
CA TYR A 102 11.83 -1.20 -6.29
C TYR A 102 11.33 -1.90 -7.57
N ARG A 103 12.00 -1.65 -8.71
CA ARG A 103 11.58 -2.17 -10.03
C ARG A 103 11.57 -3.69 -10.14
N ASN A 104 12.46 -4.37 -9.42
CA ASN A 104 12.62 -5.83 -9.45
C ASN A 104 12.20 -6.46 -8.10
N ASN A 105 11.38 -5.75 -7.31
CA ASN A 105 10.85 -6.26 -6.06
C ASN A 105 9.71 -7.23 -6.39
N LYS A 106 9.84 -8.51 -6.01
CA LYS A 106 8.84 -9.54 -6.32
C LYS A 106 7.42 -9.21 -5.85
N TYR A 107 7.28 -8.41 -4.79
CA TYR A 107 5.98 -7.99 -4.27
C TYR A 107 5.34 -6.91 -5.14
N GLU A 108 6.14 -6.00 -5.69
CA GLU A 108 5.69 -5.02 -6.69
C GLU A 108 5.36 -5.73 -8.00
N GLU A 109 6.20 -6.65 -8.46
CA GLU A 109 5.94 -7.46 -9.67
C GLU A 109 4.61 -8.21 -9.57
N GLU A 110 4.31 -8.79 -8.41
CA GLU A 110 3.01 -9.43 -8.17
C GLU A 110 1.86 -8.43 -8.25
N ALA A 111 2.00 -7.26 -7.62
CA ALA A 111 0.98 -6.23 -7.61
C ALA A 111 0.68 -5.72 -9.03
N TYR A 112 1.73 -5.39 -9.80
CA TYR A 112 1.60 -4.98 -11.20
C TYR A 112 0.91 -6.05 -12.06
N ARG A 113 1.39 -7.30 -11.96
CA ARG A 113 0.84 -8.43 -12.73
C ARG A 113 -0.63 -8.67 -12.42
N ARG A 114 -1.05 -8.57 -11.15
CA ARG A 114 -2.44 -8.84 -10.74
C ARG A 114 -3.38 -7.68 -10.99
N ALA A 115 -2.92 -6.45 -10.85
CA ALA A 115 -3.69 -5.26 -11.16
C ALA A 115 -3.83 -5.04 -12.68
N GLY A 116 -2.93 -5.63 -13.48
CA GLY A 116 -2.92 -5.48 -14.93
C GLY A 116 -2.37 -4.13 -15.38
N ASN A 117 -1.50 -3.52 -14.57
CA ASN A 117 -0.80 -2.27 -14.88
C ASN A 117 0.71 -2.51 -15.00
N ILE A 118 1.43 -1.46 -15.43
CA ILE A 118 2.88 -1.48 -15.60
C ILE A 118 3.51 -0.38 -14.78
N TYR A 119 4.70 -0.64 -14.24
CA TYR A 119 5.50 0.39 -13.59
C TYR A 119 5.88 1.47 -14.61
N LYS A 120 5.33 2.67 -14.42
CA LYS A 120 5.75 3.87 -15.14
C LYS A 120 6.66 4.66 -14.20
N GLY A 121 7.94 4.35 -14.20
CA GLY A 121 8.92 5.18 -13.50
C GLY A 121 8.80 6.63 -13.97
N LYS A 122 8.83 7.58 -13.04
CA LYS A 122 9.03 9.00 -13.36
C LYS A 122 10.49 9.34 -13.19
#